data_AF-A0A3M1PE97-F1
#
_entry.id   AF-A0A3M1PE97-F1
#
_cell.length_a   1.000
_cell.length_b   1.000
_cell.length_c   1.000
_cell.angle_alpha   90.00
_cell.angle_beta   90.00
_cell.angle_gamma   90.00
#
_symmetry.space_group_name_H-M   'P 1'
#
loop_
_entity.id
_entity.type
_entity.pdbx_description
1 polymer ?
#
loop_
_entity_poly.entity_id
_entity_poly.type
_entity_poly.pdbx_seq_one_letter_code
_entity_poly.pdbx_strand_id
1 'polypeptide(L)' 'MTSEPRVEDKFVEERIEVSLFESSESLKREIGERIQQRRETEWDLVRLSSRGPFIYLLFRPRTN' A
#
# COMPACT_ATOMS: atom_id res chain seq x y z
N MET A 1 -4.89 18.53 -31.54
CA MET A 1 -4.01 17.98 -30.49
C MET A 1 -4.91 17.47 -29.39
N THR A 2 -5.29 16.20 -29.45
CA THR A 2 -6.09 15.55 -28.41
C THR A 2 -5.15 15.15 -27.29
N SER A 3 -5.16 15.92 -26.22
CA SER A 3 -4.63 15.44 -24.94
C SER A 3 -5.59 14.35 -24.47
N GLU A 4 -5.29 13.11 -24.84
CA GLU A 4 -5.91 11.95 -24.20
C GLU A 4 -5.71 12.11 -22.69
N PRO A 5 -6.74 11.88 -21.86
CA PRO A 5 -6.54 11.82 -20.43
C PRO A 5 -5.50 10.73 -20.17
N ARG A 6 -4.31 11.15 -19.70
CA ARG A 6 -3.30 10.22 -19.20
C ARG A 6 -4.02 9.37 -18.18
N VAL A 7 -4.06 8.05 -18.39
CA VAL A 7 -4.55 7.08 -17.43
C VAL A 7 -3.99 7.50 -16.08
N GLU A 8 -4.84 8.02 -15.19
CA GLU A 8 -4.47 8.20 -13.80
C GLU A 8 -4.08 6.80 -13.35
N ASP A 9 -2.77 6.53 -13.24
CA ASP A 9 -2.28 5.34 -12.58
C ASP A 9 -2.91 5.40 -11.19
N LYS A 10 -3.98 4.62 -10.98
CA LYS A 10 -4.82 4.69 -9.78
C LYS A 10 -4.03 4.10 -8.63
N PHE A 11 -3.01 4.79 -8.13
CA PHE A 11 -2.28 4.34 -6.96
C PHE A 11 -3.11 4.58 -5.71
N VAL A 12 -3.06 3.64 -4.77
CA VAL A 12 -3.65 3.79 -3.44
C VAL A 12 -2.53 3.69 -2.42
N GLU A 13 -2.43 4.69 -1.55
CA GLU A 13 -1.49 4.68 -0.43
C GLU A 13 -2.22 4.37 0.88
N GLU A 14 -1.67 3.45 1.66
CA GLU A 14 -2.09 3.17 3.02
C GLU A 14 -1.00 3.55 4.01
N ARG A 15 -1.42 4.05 5.16
CA ARG A 15 -0.54 4.46 6.26
C ARG A 15 -0.79 3.60 7.50
N ILE A 16 0.29 3.14 8.12
CA ILE A 16 0.30 2.40 9.38
C ILE A 16 1.16 3.18 10.37
N GLU A 17 0.62 3.50 11.54
CA GLU A 17 1.37 4.15 12.62
C GLU A 17 2.06 3.10 13.50
N VAL A 18 3.39 3.16 13.58
CA VAL A 18 4.24 2.17 14.25
C VAL A 18 4.00 2.15 15.77
N SER A 19 3.67 3.31 16.36
CA SER A 19 3.44 3.46 17.81
C SER A 19 2.25 2.64 18.33
N LEU A 20 1.34 2.20 17.44
CA LEU A 20 0.17 1.41 17.79
C LEU A 20 0.48 -0.07 18.04
N PHE A 21 1.72 -0.50 17.80
CA PHE A 21 2.13 -1.90 17.85
C PHE A 21 3.12 -2.14 18.99
N GLU A 22 2.82 -3.12 19.84
CA GLU A 22 3.64 -3.47 21.01
C GLU A 22 4.93 -4.23 20.63
N SER A 23 5.00 -4.76 19.40
CA SER A 23 6.17 -5.48 18.91
C SER A 23 6.34 -5.39 17.39
N SER A 24 7.58 -5.59 16.94
CA SER A 24 7.88 -5.71 15.50
C SER A 24 7.10 -6.85 14.84
N GLU A 25 6.83 -7.94 15.56
CA GLU A 25 6.08 -9.08 15.01
C GLU A 25 4.60 -8.75 14.81
N SER A 26 3.99 -8.00 15.73
CA SER A 26 2.62 -7.49 15.55
C SER A 26 2.51 -6.53 14.37
N LEU A 27 3.50 -5.62 14.20
CA LEU A 27 3.55 -4.71 13.06
C LEU A 27 3.72 -5.45 11.72
N LYS A 28 4.64 -6.42 11.66
CA LYS A 28 4.86 -7.23 10.45
C LYS A 28 3.59 -7.99 10.04
N ARG A 29 2.85 -8.51 11.03
CA ARG A 29 1.59 -9.21 10.80
C ARG A 29 0.55 -8.28 10.18
N GLU A 30 0.33 -7.10 10.75
CA GLU A 30 -0.59 -6.10 10.20
C GLU A 30 -0.21 -5.74 8.74
N ILE A 31 1.07 -5.45 8.49
CA ILE A 31 1.55 -5.13 7.14
C ILE A 31 1.22 -6.28 6.17
N GLY A 32 1.49 -7.52 6.57
CA GLY A 32 1.19 -8.71 5.78
C GLY A 32 -0.30 -8.87 5.50
N GLU A 33 -1.15 -8.68 6.51
CA GLU A 33 -2.61 -8.77 6.39
C GLU A 33 -3.16 -7.73 5.41
N ARG A 34 -2.71 -6.47 5.49
CA ARG A 34 -3.14 -5.42 4.54
C ARG A 34 -2.72 -5.70 3.11
N ILE A 35 -1.47 -6.15 2.91
CA ILE A 35 -0.98 -6.54 1.58
C ILE A 35 -1.84 -7.69 1.02
N GLN A 36 -2.16 -8.68 1.84
CA GLN A 36 -2.97 -9.82 1.43
C GLN A 36 -4.41 -9.42 1.07
N GLN A 37 -5.07 -8.60 1.90
CA GLN A 37 -6.42 -8.08 1.62
C GLN A 37 -6.47 -7.27 0.32
N ARG A 38 -5.43 -6.48 0.04
CA ARG A 38 -5.31 -5.74 -1.23
C ARG A 38 -5.12 -6.67 -2.42
N ARG A 39 -4.30 -7.71 -2.28
CA ARG A 39 -4.11 -8.72 -3.35
C ARG A 39 -5.40 -9.44 -3.72
N GLU A 40 -6.28 -9.68 -2.76
CA GLU A 40 -7.60 -10.29 -2.95
C GLU A 40 -8.57 -9.37 -3.70
N THR A 41 -8.33 -8.05 -3.69
CA THR A 41 -9.16 -7.04 -4.36
C THR A 41 -8.52 -6.49 -5.64
N GLU A 42 -7.63 -7.26 -6.26
CA GLU A 42 -6.92 -6.90 -7.50
C GLU A 42 -5.96 -5.71 -7.36
N TRP A 43 -5.26 -5.61 -6.23
CA TRP A 43 -4.21 -4.61 -6.01
C TRP A 43 -2.86 -5.26 -5.72
N ASP A 44 -1.80 -4.76 -6.37
CA ASP A 44 -0.44 -5.23 -6.14
C ASP A 44 0.37 -4.16 -5.39
N LEU A 45 1.10 -4.58 -4.36
CA LEU A 45 2.04 -3.73 -3.65
C LEU A 45 3.20 -3.34 -4.59
N VAL A 46 3.43 -2.04 -4.74
CA VAL A 46 4.55 -1.50 -5.54
C VAL A 46 5.66 -0.91 -4.68
N ARG A 47 5.35 -0.42 -3.49
CA ARG A 47 6.34 0.17 -2.58
C ARG A 47 5.92 0.00 -1.14
N LEU A 48 6.89 -0.39 -0.32
CA LEU A 48 6.84 -0.25 1.13
C LEU A 48 7.95 0.73 1.52
N SER A 49 7.60 1.76 2.30
CA SER A 49 8.58 2.73 2.80
C SER A 49 8.23 3.19 4.21
N SER A 50 9.24 3.66 4.95
CA SER A 50 9.06 4.24 6.27
C SER A 50 9.38 5.73 6.24
N ARG A 51 8.59 6.54 6.95
CA ARG A 51 8.85 7.97 7.14
C ARG A 51 8.35 8.40 8.51
N GLY A 52 9.28 8.73 9.40
CA GLY A 52 8.96 9.03 10.80
C GLY A 52 8.30 7.83 11.48
N PRO A 53 7.22 8.02 12.26
CA PRO A 53 6.55 6.93 12.98
C PRO A 53 5.58 6.12 12.09
N PHE A 54 5.70 6.19 10.76
CA PHE A 54 4.75 5.58 9.85
C PHE A 54 5.41 4.65 8.83
N ILE A 55 4.71 3.57 8.52
CA ILE A 55 4.92 2.73 7.34
C ILE A 55 3.88 3.10 6.29
N TYR A 56 4.31 3.24 5.05
CA TYR A 56 3.50 3.53 3.89
C TYR A 56 3.53 2.34 2.94
N LEU A 57 2.35 1.90 2.53
CA LEU A 57 2.15 0.85 1.54
C LEU A 57 1.49 1.48 0.31
N LEU A 58 2.20 1.50 -0.81
CA LEU A 58 1.68 1.98 -2.09
C LEU A 58 1.26 0.78 -2.92
N PHE A 59 0.03 0.81 -3.40
CA PHE A 59 -0.57 -0.21 -4.24
C PHE A 59 -0.94 0.36 -5.60
N ARG A 60 -0.91 -0.49 -6.63
CA ARG A 60 -1.49 -0.22 -7.94
C ARG A 60 -2.57 -1.25 -8.27
N PRO A 61 -3.53 -0.96 -9.15
CA PRO A 61 -4.47 -1.95 -9.62
C PRO A 61 -3.70 -3.00 -10.44
N ARG A 62 -4.09 -4.26 -10.30
CA ARG A 62 -3.57 -5.34 -11.13
C ARG A 62 -4.13 -5.16 -12.54
N THR A 63 -3.25 -4.95 -13.50
CA THR A 63 -3.61 -5.04 -14.91
C THR A 63 -3.52 -6.50 -15.33
N ASN A 64 -4.66 -7.11 -15.68
CA ASN A 64 -4.69 -8.43 -16.35
C ASN A 64 -4.00 -8.37 -17.72
#